data_AF-A0A2F0ADS3-F1
#
_entry.id   AF-A0A2F0ADS3-F1
#
_cell.length_a   1.000
_cell.length_b   1.000
_cell.length_c   1.000
_cell.angle_alpha   90.00
_cell.angle_beta   90.00
_cell.angle_gamma   90.00
#
_symmetry.space_group_name_H-M   'P 1'
#
loop_
_entity.id
_entity.type
_entity.pdbx_description
1 polymer ?
#
loop_
_entity_poly.entity_id
_entity_poly.type
_entity_poly.pdbx_seq_one_letter_code
_entity_poly.pdbx_strand_id
1 'polypeptide(L)'
;MIKRAVLFLQFILFLSFSFSQQVSLSLDGNNLNYSSTDDIGGFQIFHTGCVDGASGGDATANGFTVSTSGTVVLAFSFTGSVIPAGEGTLVELSGDINQDCLTNFIFSNVNGQALEWEISEQSSDDGGNVEPEASCPDGTEVCLTLDGGNLDYSSTSDIAGFQFSHDGCVDGASGGDATANGFTVSASGTTVLAFSFTGSVVPVGEGTLVELTGNISEDCLSGFIFSNILGQPLSVSFPVIEVLGCTDDTACNFDESANTDNGTCEYPEENFDCDGNCTADLDCNGVCAGDAIEDECGICEGDGPEENFDCDGNCLVGTDCNGECGGSALEDECGICEGDGSSCSNDSGCSADTDVCLSLDGGNLNYSSTSDIAGFQFSHDGCVDGAAGGDATANGFTVSASGTTVLAFSFTGSVVPS
;
A
#
# COMPACT_ATOMS: atom_id res chain seq x y z
N MET A 1 -48.91 -1.91 19.06
CA MET A 1 -48.23 -3.06 18.43
C MET A 1 -46.73 -2.80 18.52
N ILE A 2 -46.03 -3.42 19.49
CA ILE A 2 -44.58 -3.30 19.64
C ILE A 2 -44.00 -4.64 19.17
N LYS A 3 -43.43 -4.68 17.96
CA LYS A 3 -42.71 -5.86 17.47
C LYS A 3 -41.35 -5.89 18.15
N ARG A 4 -41.14 -6.83 19.08
CA ARG A 4 -39.83 -7.18 19.61
C ARG A 4 -39.15 -8.10 18.60
N ALA A 5 -38.12 -7.60 17.91
CA ALA A 5 -37.21 -8.42 17.14
C ALA A 5 -36.32 -9.20 18.12
N VAL A 6 -36.47 -10.52 18.12
CA VAL A 6 -35.57 -11.44 18.84
C VAL A 6 -34.40 -11.69 17.91
N LEU A 7 -33.24 -11.14 18.27
CA LEU A 7 -31.97 -11.39 17.60
C LEU A 7 -31.47 -12.77 18.03
N PHE A 8 -31.70 -13.78 17.19
CA PHE A 8 -31.14 -15.12 17.36
C PHE A 8 -29.66 -15.06 16.93
N LEU A 9 -28.76 -14.93 17.89
CA LEU A 9 -27.32 -15.05 17.68
C LEU A 9 -27.02 -16.54 17.45
N GLN A 10 -27.05 -16.97 16.20
CA GLN A 10 -26.65 -18.31 15.78
C GLN A 10 -25.13 -18.41 15.94
N PHE A 11 -24.69 -18.98 17.05
CA PHE A 11 -23.29 -19.34 17.27
C PHE A 11 -22.95 -20.48 16.31
N ILE A 12 -22.41 -20.15 15.14
CA ILE A 12 -21.83 -21.13 14.22
C ILE A 12 -20.57 -21.64 14.91
N LEU A 13 -20.69 -22.80 15.55
CA LEU A 13 -19.58 -23.59 16.01
C LEU A 13 -18.80 -24.00 14.77
N PHE A 14 -17.75 -23.25 14.43
CA PHE A 14 -16.70 -23.71 13.53
C PHE A 14 -16.11 -24.96 14.17
N LEU A 15 -16.55 -26.13 13.70
CA LEU A 15 -15.81 -27.35 13.86
C LEU A 15 -14.60 -27.18 12.93
N SER A 16 -13.55 -26.53 13.43
CA SER A 16 -12.23 -26.67 12.85
C SER A 16 -11.93 -28.17 12.94
N PHE A 17 -11.93 -28.84 11.79
CA PHE A 17 -11.20 -30.09 11.64
C PHE A 17 -9.74 -29.74 11.85
N SER A 18 -9.30 -29.71 13.11
CA SER A 18 -7.88 -29.87 13.41
C SER A 18 -7.58 -31.31 13.05
N PHE A 19 -6.86 -31.53 11.95
CA PHE A 19 -6.10 -32.76 11.79
C PHE A 19 -5.27 -32.89 13.08
N SER A 20 -5.53 -33.93 13.86
CA SER A 20 -4.86 -34.14 15.14
C SER A 20 -3.45 -34.62 14.85
N GLN A 21 -2.51 -33.70 14.61
CA GLN A 21 -1.10 -34.06 14.47
C GLN A 21 -0.60 -34.63 15.81
N GLN A 22 -0.12 -35.88 15.79
CA GLN A 22 0.28 -36.57 17.02
C GLN A 22 1.77 -36.35 17.34
N VAL A 23 2.65 -36.36 16.34
CA VAL A 23 4.09 -36.07 16.49
C VAL A 23 4.61 -35.22 15.33
N SER A 24 5.09 -34.01 15.58
CA SER A 24 5.83 -33.21 14.59
C SER A 24 7.34 -33.27 14.86
N LEU A 25 8.14 -33.30 13.80
CA LEU A 25 9.60 -33.44 13.86
C LEU A 25 10.31 -32.28 13.19
N SER A 26 11.48 -31.92 13.69
CA SER A 26 12.38 -30.98 13.01
C SER A 26 13.84 -31.37 13.22
N LEU A 27 14.70 -31.09 12.24
CA LEU A 27 16.12 -31.40 12.31
C LEU A 27 16.92 -30.11 12.49
N ASP A 28 17.63 -29.98 13.61
CA ASP A 28 18.58 -28.87 13.87
C ASP A 28 20.00 -29.45 13.96
N GLY A 29 20.71 -29.43 12.83
CA GLY A 29 21.99 -30.09 12.66
C GLY A 29 21.87 -31.60 12.88
N ASN A 30 22.44 -32.09 13.98
CA ASN A 30 22.44 -33.49 14.37
C ASN A 30 21.33 -33.85 15.37
N ASN A 31 20.55 -32.87 15.82
CA ASN A 31 19.48 -33.06 16.79
C ASN A 31 18.13 -33.25 16.08
N LEU A 32 17.54 -34.43 16.23
CA LEU A 32 16.16 -34.66 15.81
C LEU A 32 15.24 -34.21 16.95
N ASN A 33 14.52 -33.12 16.74
CA ASN A 33 13.56 -32.56 17.69
C ASN A 33 12.15 -33.07 17.41
N TYR A 34 11.31 -33.06 18.44
CA TYR A 34 9.90 -33.44 18.35
C TYR A 34 8.99 -32.47 19.11
N SER A 35 7.74 -32.37 18.68
CA SER A 35 6.61 -31.84 19.44
C SER A 35 5.47 -32.84 19.33
N SER A 36 5.03 -33.40 20.47
CA SER A 36 4.04 -34.47 20.51
C SER A 36 2.87 -34.12 21.42
N THR A 37 1.67 -34.42 20.98
CA THR A 37 0.45 -34.31 21.80
C THR A 37 0.16 -35.57 22.61
N ASP A 38 0.80 -36.70 22.26
CA ASP A 38 0.67 -38.01 22.90
C ASP A 38 2.02 -38.52 23.46
N ASP A 39 1.97 -39.41 24.45
CA ASP A 39 3.16 -40.08 24.98
C ASP A 39 3.74 -41.06 23.94
N ILE A 40 5.03 -40.94 23.65
CA ILE A 40 5.74 -41.82 22.73
C ILE A 40 6.29 -43.03 23.51
N GLY A 41 5.81 -44.22 23.16
CA GLY A 41 6.21 -45.52 23.74
C GLY A 41 7.34 -46.23 22.99
N GLY A 42 7.63 -45.82 21.75
CA GLY A 42 8.66 -46.42 20.91
C GLY A 42 8.75 -45.70 19.57
N PHE A 43 9.95 -45.64 18.99
CA PHE A 43 10.13 -45.10 17.64
C PHE A 43 11.19 -45.85 16.81
N GLN A 44 11.02 -45.80 15.49
CA GLN A 44 11.98 -46.27 14.49
C GLN A 44 12.22 -45.17 13.46
N ILE A 45 13.46 -45.04 13.02
CA ILE A 45 13.88 -44.09 11.99
C ILE A 45 14.61 -44.86 10.92
N PHE A 46 14.16 -44.74 9.67
CA PHE A 46 14.83 -45.31 8.51
C PHE A 46 15.73 -44.26 7.87
N HIS A 47 16.92 -44.67 7.45
CA HIS A 47 17.88 -43.80 6.81
C HIS A 47 18.66 -44.51 5.70
N THR A 48 19.17 -43.76 4.72
CA THR A 48 19.94 -44.30 3.58
C THR A 48 21.43 -44.55 3.87
N GLY A 49 21.80 -44.64 5.15
CA GLY A 49 23.17 -44.89 5.60
C GLY A 49 23.93 -43.67 6.14
N CYS A 50 23.31 -42.50 6.28
CA CYS A 50 23.98 -41.33 6.88
C CYS A 50 24.17 -41.41 8.41
N VAL A 51 23.36 -42.21 9.12
CA VAL A 51 23.44 -42.31 10.58
C VAL A 51 24.48 -43.38 10.96
N ASP A 52 25.61 -42.93 11.52
CA ASP A 52 26.65 -43.80 12.09
C ASP A 52 26.31 -44.24 13.53
N GLY A 53 25.49 -43.45 14.23
CA GLY A 53 25.10 -43.69 15.62
C GLY A 53 23.96 -42.79 16.06
N ALA A 54 23.28 -43.16 17.13
CA ALA A 54 22.20 -42.38 17.72
C ALA A 54 22.22 -42.55 19.24
N SER A 55 22.23 -41.46 19.98
CA SER A 55 22.25 -41.46 21.44
C SER A 55 21.73 -40.14 22.00
N GLY A 56 21.61 -40.00 23.31
CA GLY A 56 21.18 -38.73 23.92
C GLY A 56 19.69 -38.43 23.74
N GLY A 57 19.33 -37.15 23.84
CA GLY A 57 17.96 -36.64 23.79
C GLY A 57 17.06 -37.15 24.92
N ASP A 58 15.77 -36.85 24.76
CA ASP A 58 14.68 -37.28 25.63
C ASP A 58 14.49 -38.81 25.60
N ALA A 59 14.87 -39.47 24.50
CA ALA A 59 14.89 -40.92 24.44
C ALA A 59 15.81 -41.50 25.54
N THR A 60 17.08 -41.09 25.56
CA THR A 60 18.01 -41.61 26.58
C THR A 60 17.66 -41.11 27.98
N ALA A 61 17.20 -39.86 28.11
CA ALA A 61 16.81 -39.27 29.39
C ALA A 61 15.61 -39.98 30.05
N ASN A 62 14.64 -40.44 29.25
CA ASN A 62 13.49 -41.21 29.71
C ASN A 62 13.72 -42.72 29.72
N GLY A 63 14.98 -43.16 29.59
CA GLY A 63 15.38 -44.56 29.77
C GLY A 63 15.07 -45.47 28.58
N PHE A 64 15.00 -44.91 27.37
CA PHE A 64 14.97 -45.71 26.14
C PHE A 64 16.37 -46.22 25.84
N THR A 65 16.42 -47.45 25.34
CA THR A 65 17.60 -47.99 24.69
C THR A 65 17.53 -47.64 23.21
N VAL A 66 18.48 -46.81 22.75
CA VAL A 66 18.63 -46.45 21.34
C VAL A 66 19.72 -47.36 20.73
N SER A 67 19.42 -47.97 19.59
CA SER A 67 20.33 -48.83 18.84
C SER A 67 20.28 -48.47 17.37
N THR A 68 21.44 -48.36 16.74
CA THR A 68 21.57 -48.22 15.28
C THR A 68 21.99 -49.55 14.67
N SER A 69 21.40 -49.92 13.55
CA SER A 69 21.72 -51.15 12.82
C SER A 69 21.50 -50.98 11.32
N GLY A 70 22.59 -50.81 10.57
CA GLY A 70 22.53 -50.67 9.12
C GLY A 70 21.84 -49.36 8.71
N THR A 71 20.57 -49.45 8.33
CA THR A 71 19.73 -48.35 7.82
C THR A 71 18.58 -48.00 8.78
N VAL A 72 18.61 -48.51 10.02
CA VAL A 72 17.54 -48.32 10.99
C VAL A 72 18.10 -47.87 12.34
N VAL A 73 17.53 -46.79 12.88
CA VAL A 73 17.62 -46.41 14.28
C VAL A 73 16.38 -46.93 14.99
N LEU A 74 16.56 -47.70 16.05
CA LEU A 74 15.48 -48.27 16.85
C LEU A 74 15.62 -47.78 18.29
N ALA A 75 14.55 -47.22 18.85
CA ALA A 75 14.50 -46.79 20.23
C ALA A 75 13.27 -47.35 20.95
N PHE A 76 13.51 -48.01 22.08
CA PHE A 76 12.44 -48.63 22.88
C PHE A 76 12.83 -48.73 24.35
N SER A 77 11.85 -48.87 25.24
CA SER A 77 12.07 -49.06 26.68
C SER A 77 11.77 -50.50 27.12
N PHE A 78 12.73 -51.15 27.80
CA PHE A 78 12.52 -52.46 28.44
C PHE A 78 11.72 -52.38 29.74
N THR A 79 11.57 -51.18 30.31
CA THR A 79 10.89 -50.94 31.59
C THR A 79 9.47 -50.40 31.41
N GLY A 80 9.03 -50.19 30.16
CA GLY A 80 7.76 -49.53 29.85
C GLY A 80 7.77 -48.03 30.12
N SER A 81 8.95 -47.40 30.13
CA SER A 81 9.07 -45.95 30.20
C SER A 81 8.62 -45.32 28.88
N VAL A 82 8.18 -44.07 28.95
CA VAL A 82 7.61 -43.32 27.82
C VAL A 82 8.30 -41.97 27.74
N ILE A 83 8.37 -41.40 26.54
CA ILE A 83 8.72 -39.99 26.35
C ILE A 83 7.41 -39.21 26.46
N PRO A 84 7.23 -38.35 27.48
CA PRO A 84 5.97 -37.65 27.70
C PRO A 84 5.59 -36.75 26.52
N ALA A 85 4.28 -36.54 26.32
CA ALA A 85 3.79 -35.48 25.43
C ALA A 85 4.43 -34.12 25.79
N GLY A 86 4.81 -33.35 24.77
CA GLY A 86 5.58 -32.11 24.91
C GLY A 86 6.55 -31.90 23.76
N GLU A 87 7.46 -30.95 23.92
CA GLU A 87 8.47 -30.59 22.93
C GLU A 87 9.88 -30.80 23.49
N GLY A 88 10.81 -31.27 22.65
CA GLY A 88 12.19 -31.48 23.05
C GLY A 88 13.05 -32.07 21.94
N THR A 89 14.29 -32.44 22.30
CA THR A 89 15.17 -33.18 21.39
C THR A 89 14.90 -34.66 21.57
N LEU A 90 14.36 -35.33 20.57
CA LEU A 90 14.00 -36.75 20.62
C LEU A 90 15.25 -37.61 20.79
N VAL A 91 16.23 -37.42 19.89
CA VAL A 91 17.49 -38.16 19.85
C VAL A 91 18.55 -37.34 19.11
N GLU A 92 19.80 -37.47 19.52
CA GLU A 92 20.96 -36.91 18.83
C GLU A 92 21.55 -37.98 17.89
N LEU A 93 21.58 -37.68 16.60
CA LEU A 93 22.08 -38.56 15.54
C LEU A 93 23.52 -38.17 15.20
N SER A 94 24.45 -39.13 15.18
CA SER A 94 25.83 -38.91 14.73
C SER A 94 26.01 -39.43 13.31
N GLY A 95 26.62 -38.62 12.44
CA GLY A 95 26.86 -38.93 11.03
C GLY A 95 26.63 -37.70 10.14
N ASP A 96 26.61 -37.90 8.82
CA ASP A 96 26.36 -36.86 7.81
C ASP A 96 24.85 -36.69 7.60
N ILE A 97 24.15 -36.20 8.62
CA ILE A 97 22.69 -36.16 8.66
C ILE A 97 22.15 -34.97 7.85
N ASN A 98 21.26 -35.27 6.91
CA ASN A 98 20.40 -34.29 6.24
C ASN A 98 18.96 -34.82 6.17
N GLN A 99 18.02 -33.96 5.79
CA GLN A 99 16.60 -34.30 5.75
C GLN A 99 16.30 -35.41 4.71
N ASP A 100 16.93 -35.35 3.53
CA ASP A 100 16.80 -36.35 2.46
C ASP A 100 17.27 -37.75 2.85
N CYS A 101 18.17 -37.83 3.84
CA CYS A 101 18.65 -39.12 4.30
C CYS A 101 17.64 -39.85 5.18
N LEU A 102 16.80 -39.14 5.93
CA LEU A 102 15.82 -39.74 6.83
C LEU A 102 14.54 -40.06 6.05
N THR A 103 14.38 -41.32 5.65
CA THR A 103 13.38 -41.70 4.64
C THR A 103 12.01 -42.03 5.21
N ASN A 104 11.93 -42.45 6.47
CA ASN A 104 10.66 -42.81 7.10
C ASN A 104 10.80 -42.84 8.62
N PHE A 105 9.69 -42.57 9.31
CA PHE A 105 9.59 -42.65 10.75
C PHE A 105 8.41 -43.55 11.15
N ILE A 106 8.54 -44.25 12.27
CA ILE A 106 7.46 -45.01 12.87
C ILE A 106 7.41 -44.65 14.33
N PHE A 107 6.28 -44.14 14.79
CA PHE A 107 6.03 -43.85 16.20
C PHE A 107 4.92 -44.75 16.73
N SER A 108 5.02 -45.09 18.01
CA SER A 108 3.99 -45.83 18.71
C SER A 108 3.71 -45.23 20.08
N ASN A 109 2.47 -45.31 20.53
CA ASN A 109 2.08 -44.93 21.87
C ASN A 109 2.35 -46.07 22.88
N VAL A 110 2.03 -45.81 24.14
CA VAL A 110 2.21 -46.76 25.27
C VAL A 110 1.45 -48.08 25.11
N ASN A 111 0.41 -48.11 24.27
CA ASN A 111 -0.40 -49.29 23.97
C ASN A 111 0.03 -49.99 22.67
N GLY A 112 1.08 -49.50 22.00
CA GLY A 112 1.56 -50.03 20.72
C GLY A 112 0.73 -49.63 19.51
N GLN A 113 -0.13 -48.62 19.63
CA GLN A 113 -0.82 -48.04 18.47
C GLN A 113 0.11 -47.07 17.74
N ALA A 114 0.10 -47.10 16.41
CA ALA A 114 0.88 -46.17 15.61
C ALA A 114 0.44 -44.72 15.86
N LEU A 115 1.40 -43.80 15.98
CA LEU A 115 1.17 -42.36 16.02
C LEU A 115 1.48 -41.77 14.65
N GLU A 116 0.61 -40.89 14.15
CA GLU A 116 0.86 -40.13 12.93
C GLU A 116 1.97 -39.11 13.15
N TRP A 117 2.82 -38.90 12.14
CA TRP A 117 3.94 -37.98 12.20
C TRP A 117 4.06 -37.10 10.97
N GLU A 118 4.67 -35.94 11.14
CA GLU A 118 5.00 -34.98 10.09
C GLU A 118 6.38 -34.36 10.38
N ILE A 119 7.17 -34.08 9.34
CA ILE A 119 8.42 -33.32 9.49
C ILE A 119 8.14 -31.88 9.07
N SER A 120 8.35 -30.91 9.97
CA SER A 120 8.30 -29.51 9.60
C SER A 120 9.53 -29.23 8.75
N GLU A 121 9.36 -29.07 7.45
CA GLU A 121 10.41 -28.51 6.63
C GLU A 121 10.70 -27.12 7.17
N GLN A 122 11.87 -26.92 7.78
CA GLN A 122 12.42 -25.59 7.78
C GLN A 122 12.61 -25.29 6.29
N SER A 123 11.79 -24.38 5.76
CA SER A 123 12.09 -23.68 4.54
C SER A 123 13.45 -23.04 4.75
N SER A 124 14.49 -23.81 4.42
CA SER A 124 15.75 -23.25 4.00
C SER A 124 15.39 -22.56 2.69
N ASP A 125 15.03 -21.29 2.86
CA ASP A 125 15.30 -20.22 1.92
C ASP A 125 16.82 -20.16 1.70
N ASP A 126 17.37 -21.27 1.21
CA ASP A 126 18.66 -21.35 0.58
C ASP A 126 18.30 -21.49 -0.89
N GLY A 127 18.60 -20.44 -1.67
CA GLY A 127 18.41 -20.39 -3.11
C GLY A 127 19.29 -21.40 -3.88
N GLY A 128 19.35 -22.64 -3.40
CA GLY A 128 19.66 -23.78 -4.23
C GLY A 128 18.50 -23.99 -5.18
N ASN A 129 18.81 -24.10 -6.47
CA ASN A 129 17.89 -24.66 -7.46
C ASN A 129 17.33 -25.96 -6.89
N VAL A 130 16.12 -25.90 -6.34
CA VAL A 130 15.27 -27.07 -6.21
C VAL A 130 15.00 -27.45 -7.65
N GLU A 131 15.66 -28.52 -8.11
CA GLU A 131 15.28 -29.13 -9.37
C GLU A 131 13.78 -29.41 -9.23
N PRO A 132 12.94 -28.84 -10.11
CA PRO A 132 11.50 -28.89 -9.92
C PRO A 132 11.05 -30.36 -9.93
N GLU A 133 10.58 -30.83 -8.77
CA GLU A 133 10.12 -32.20 -8.58
C GLU A 133 8.84 -32.40 -9.40
N ALA A 134 8.81 -33.45 -10.22
CA ALA A 134 7.67 -33.72 -11.08
C ALA A 134 6.47 -34.14 -10.22
N SER A 135 5.40 -33.33 -10.25
CA SER A 135 4.19 -33.54 -9.47
C SER A 135 3.00 -33.91 -10.37
N CYS A 136 2.08 -34.70 -9.83
CA CYS A 136 0.86 -35.06 -10.55
C CYS A 136 -0.08 -33.86 -10.62
N PRO A 137 -0.57 -33.45 -11.81
CA PRO A 137 -1.46 -32.30 -11.91
C PRO A 137 -2.72 -32.44 -11.06
N ASP A 138 -3.18 -31.33 -10.49
CA ASP A 138 -4.41 -31.28 -9.71
C ASP A 138 -5.63 -31.87 -10.45
N GLY A 139 -6.41 -32.69 -9.75
CA GLY A 139 -7.58 -33.36 -10.33
C GLY A 139 -7.25 -34.58 -11.20
N THR A 140 -5.98 -35.02 -11.21
CA THR A 140 -5.60 -36.33 -11.76
C THR A 140 -6.00 -37.44 -10.78
N GLU A 141 -6.77 -38.42 -11.25
CA GLU A 141 -7.21 -39.56 -10.44
C GLU A 141 -6.20 -40.70 -10.49
N VAL A 142 -5.54 -40.89 -11.65
CA VAL A 142 -4.48 -41.88 -11.88
C VAL A 142 -3.26 -41.15 -12.44
N CYS A 143 -2.21 -41.03 -11.63
CA CYS A 143 -0.94 -40.49 -12.07
C CYS A 143 -0.03 -41.64 -12.53
N LEU A 144 0.57 -41.51 -13.72
CA LEU A 144 1.40 -42.54 -14.32
C LEU A 144 2.87 -42.14 -14.32
N THR A 145 3.76 -43.11 -14.11
CA THR A 145 5.21 -42.93 -14.25
C THR A 145 5.81 -44.11 -15.02
N LEU A 146 6.96 -43.88 -15.66
CA LEU A 146 7.70 -44.93 -16.36
C LEU A 146 9.03 -45.18 -15.67
N ASP A 147 9.21 -46.36 -15.11
CA ASP A 147 10.51 -46.86 -14.66
C ASP A 147 11.01 -47.96 -15.59
N GLY A 148 11.76 -47.55 -16.62
CA GLY A 148 12.30 -48.43 -17.65
C GLY A 148 11.22 -49.09 -18.50
N GLY A 149 10.85 -50.33 -18.14
CA GLY A 149 9.79 -51.09 -18.80
C GLY A 149 8.48 -51.11 -18.02
N ASN A 150 8.44 -50.59 -16.80
CA ASN A 150 7.27 -50.65 -15.95
C ASN A 150 6.45 -49.37 -16.11
N LEU A 151 5.15 -49.53 -16.40
CA LEU A 151 4.19 -48.45 -16.28
C LEU A 151 3.63 -48.51 -14.86
N ASP A 152 4.12 -47.61 -14.03
CA ASP A 152 3.73 -47.48 -12.63
C ASP A 152 2.56 -46.49 -12.51
N TYR A 153 1.82 -46.59 -11.40
CA TYR A 153 0.67 -45.75 -11.14
C TYR A 153 0.59 -45.35 -9.66
N SER A 154 0.06 -44.17 -9.41
CA SER A 154 -0.50 -43.73 -8.13
C SER A 154 -1.95 -43.31 -8.38
N SER A 155 -2.90 -44.00 -7.75
CA SER A 155 -4.32 -43.76 -7.98
C SER A 155 -5.05 -43.44 -6.68
N THR A 156 -5.99 -42.50 -6.77
CA THR A 156 -6.97 -42.17 -5.72
C THR A 156 -8.31 -42.89 -5.91
N SER A 157 -8.48 -43.63 -7.00
CA SER A 157 -9.70 -44.39 -7.35
C SER A 157 -9.40 -45.80 -7.84
N ASP A 158 -10.36 -46.72 -7.66
CA ASP A 158 -10.24 -48.08 -8.20
C ASP A 158 -10.24 -48.07 -9.73
N ILE A 159 -9.28 -48.75 -10.35
CA ILE A 159 -9.17 -48.88 -11.80
C ILE A 159 -9.83 -50.19 -12.22
N ALA A 160 -10.92 -50.12 -12.99
CA ALA A 160 -11.68 -51.28 -13.46
C ALA A 160 -11.33 -51.70 -14.90
N GLY A 161 -10.62 -50.86 -15.63
CA GLY A 161 -10.22 -51.08 -17.02
C GLY A 161 -9.32 -49.96 -17.48
N PHE A 162 -8.36 -50.28 -18.35
CA PHE A 162 -7.54 -49.27 -19.00
C PHE A 162 -7.17 -49.65 -20.43
N GLN A 163 -6.95 -48.64 -21.24
CA GLN A 163 -6.45 -48.74 -22.61
C GLN A 163 -5.50 -47.57 -22.85
N PHE A 164 -4.41 -47.80 -23.58
CA PHE A 164 -3.61 -46.72 -24.15
C PHE A 164 -3.05 -47.17 -25.50
N SER A 165 -2.77 -46.19 -26.34
CA SER A 165 -2.14 -46.36 -27.64
C SER A 165 -0.63 -46.24 -27.51
N HIS A 166 0.09 -46.86 -28.44
CA HIS A 166 1.53 -46.71 -28.58
C HIS A 166 1.92 -46.67 -30.06
N ASP A 167 2.94 -45.90 -30.40
CA ASP A 167 3.47 -45.79 -31.78
C ASP A 167 4.45 -46.93 -32.13
N GLY A 168 4.11 -48.16 -31.73
CA GLY A 168 4.91 -49.35 -32.01
C GLY A 168 6.12 -49.57 -31.09
N CYS A 169 6.27 -48.80 -30.00
CA CYS A 169 7.34 -49.05 -29.01
C CYS A 169 7.09 -50.27 -28.12
N VAL A 170 5.84 -50.66 -27.89
CA VAL A 170 5.46 -51.81 -27.04
C VAL A 170 5.43 -53.07 -27.90
N ASP A 171 6.31 -54.03 -27.57
CA ASP A 171 6.35 -55.38 -28.15
C ASP A 171 5.45 -56.37 -27.39
N GLY A 172 5.18 -56.10 -26.10
CA GLY A 172 4.34 -56.91 -25.25
C GLY A 172 4.03 -56.23 -23.92
N ALA A 173 2.86 -56.54 -23.34
CA ALA A 173 2.42 -56.03 -22.04
C ALA A 173 1.88 -57.19 -21.18
N SER A 174 2.37 -57.33 -19.95
CA SER A 174 1.96 -58.38 -19.01
C SER A 174 2.37 -58.03 -17.57
N GLY A 175 2.03 -58.85 -16.59
CA GLY A 175 2.51 -58.65 -15.21
C GLY A 175 1.82 -57.47 -14.50
N GLY A 176 2.50 -56.94 -13.48
CA GLY A 176 2.00 -55.87 -12.61
C GLY A 176 0.72 -56.20 -11.84
N ASP A 177 0.16 -55.17 -11.21
CA ASP A 177 -1.07 -55.21 -10.43
C ASP A 177 -2.29 -55.49 -11.29
N ALA A 178 -2.27 -55.13 -12.58
CA ALA A 178 -3.32 -55.54 -13.52
C ALA A 178 -3.45 -57.07 -13.56
N THR A 179 -2.36 -57.78 -13.85
CA THR A 179 -2.41 -59.26 -13.92
C THR A 179 -2.64 -59.87 -12.54
N ALA A 180 -2.05 -59.32 -11.49
CA ALA A 180 -2.22 -59.81 -10.11
C ALA A 180 -3.67 -59.72 -9.63
N ASN A 181 -4.40 -58.66 -10.02
CA ASN A 181 -5.82 -58.47 -9.72
C ASN A 181 -6.75 -59.14 -10.75
N GLY A 182 -6.22 -59.97 -11.65
CA GLY A 182 -7.00 -60.81 -12.56
C GLY A 182 -7.47 -60.11 -13.84
N PHE A 183 -6.80 -59.04 -14.25
CA PHE A 183 -7.04 -58.44 -15.56
C PHE A 183 -6.42 -59.30 -16.65
N THR A 184 -7.10 -59.37 -17.78
CA THR A 184 -6.51 -59.86 -19.03
C THR A 184 -5.86 -58.67 -19.72
N VAL A 185 -4.53 -58.66 -19.76
CA VAL A 185 -3.72 -57.67 -20.49
C VAL A 185 -3.40 -58.19 -21.88
N SER A 186 -3.59 -57.37 -22.90
CA SER A 186 -3.24 -57.67 -24.28
C SER A 186 -2.60 -56.46 -24.94
N ALA A 187 -1.38 -56.66 -25.47
CA ALA A 187 -0.74 -55.72 -26.37
C ALA A 187 -1.01 -56.14 -27.83
N SER A 188 -1.36 -55.16 -28.65
CA SER A 188 -1.42 -55.28 -30.11
C SER A 188 -0.30 -54.43 -30.73
N GLY A 189 -0.30 -54.23 -32.05
CA GLY A 189 0.74 -53.41 -32.69
C GLY A 189 0.65 -51.90 -32.39
N THR A 190 -0.47 -51.42 -31.85
CA THR A 190 -0.71 -49.98 -31.62
C THR A 190 -1.43 -49.66 -30.31
N THR A 191 -1.85 -50.68 -29.56
CA THR A 191 -2.76 -50.50 -28.42
C THR A 191 -2.50 -51.57 -27.38
N VAL A 192 -2.38 -51.14 -26.13
CA VAL A 192 -2.45 -52.00 -24.95
C VAL A 192 -3.85 -51.86 -24.35
N LEU A 193 -4.48 -52.99 -24.09
CA LEU A 193 -5.81 -53.07 -23.49
C LEU A 193 -5.76 -54.02 -22.30
N ALA A 194 -6.33 -53.60 -21.18
CA ALA A 194 -6.46 -54.43 -19.99
C ALA A 194 -7.87 -54.31 -19.40
N PHE A 195 -8.50 -55.44 -19.14
CA PHE A 195 -9.85 -55.51 -18.60
C PHE A 195 -10.08 -56.78 -17.78
N SER A 196 -11.04 -56.75 -16.85
CA SER A 196 -11.45 -57.91 -16.07
C SER A 196 -12.77 -58.50 -16.56
N PHE A 197 -12.81 -59.82 -16.82
CA PHE A 197 -14.06 -60.54 -17.09
C PHE A 197 -14.89 -60.82 -15.83
N THR A 198 -14.28 -60.72 -14.66
CA THR A 198 -14.89 -61.02 -13.37
C THR A 198 -15.40 -59.78 -12.64
N GLY A 199 -15.15 -58.58 -13.19
CA GLY A 199 -15.43 -57.31 -12.53
C GLY A 199 -14.45 -56.99 -11.40
N SER A 200 -13.25 -57.57 -11.43
CA SER A 200 -12.17 -57.21 -10.51
C SER A 200 -11.66 -55.80 -10.84
N VAL A 201 -11.11 -55.12 -9.84
CA VAL A 201 -10.48 -53.81 -9.97
C VAL A 201 -9.04 -53.89 -9.46
N VAL A 202 -8.18 -53.02 -9.99
CA VAL A 202 -6.91 -52.67 -9.34
C VAL A 202 -7.24 -51.64 -8.26
N PRO A 203 -7.00 -51.94 -6.97
CA PRO A 203 -7.37 -51.03 -5.88
C PRO A 203 -6.64 -49.69 -5.94
N VAL A 204 -7.24 -48.68 -5.30
CA VAL A 204 -6.58 -47.43 -4.91
C VAL A 204 -5.22 -47.68 -4.25
N GLY A 205 -4.22 -46.84 -4.55
CA GLY A 205 -2.85 -46.98 -4.05
C GLY A 205 -1.82 -46.78 -5.15
N GLU A 206 -0.59 -47.22 -4.86
CA GLU A 206 0.56 -47.08 -5.75
C GLU A 206 1.18 -48.44 -6.06
N GLY A 207 1.73 -48.59 -7.26
CA GLY A 207 2.38 -49.83 -7.68
C GLY A 207 2.70 -49.86 -9.16
N THR A 208 3.11 -51.04 -9.64
CA THR A 208 3.34 -51.26 -11.07
C THR A 208 2.06 -51.73 -11.73
N LEU A 209 1.45 -50.88 -12.56
CA LEU A 209 0.18 -51.21 -13.22
C LEU A 209 0.36 -52.38 -14.20
N VAL A 210 1.36 -52.27 -15.06
CA VAL A 210 1.68 -53.26 -16.09
C VAL A 210 3.16 -53.19 -16.48
N GLU A 211 3.78 -54.34 -16.73
CA GLU A 211 5.14 -54.43 -17.25
C GLU A 211 5.07 -54.46 -18.78
N LEU A 212 5.75 -53.51 -19.41
CA LEU A 212 5.88 -53.35 -20.85
C LEU A 212 7.26 -53.82 -21.31
N THR A 213 7.28 -54.47 -22.45
CA THR A 213 8.50 -54.90 -23.14
C THR A 213 8.62 -54.14 -24.45
N GLY A 214 9.82 -53.67 -24.77
CA GLY A 214 10.10 -52.88 -25.98
C GLY A 214 10.97 -51.65 -25.68
N ASN A 215 10.94 -50.66 -26.56
CA ASN A 215 11.69 -49.40 -26.40
C ASN A 215 10.73 -48.29 -25.94
N ILE A 216 10.36 -48.31 -24.67
CA ILE A 216 9.29 -47.47 -24.12
C ILE A 216 9.81 -46.07 -23.76
N SER A 217 9.03 -45.05 -24.10
CA SER A 217 9.20 -43.65 -23.68
C SER A 217 7.84 -43.00 -23.52
N GLU A 218 7.73 -41.94 -22.71
CA GLU A 218 6.47 -41.21 -22.50
C GLU A 218 5.88 -40.71 -23.82
N ASP A 219 6.71 -40.11 -24.68
CA ASP A 219 6.30 -39.64 -26.02
C ASP A 219 5.71 -40.72 -26.92
N CYS A 220 6.00 -42.00 -26.65
CA CYS A 220 5.46 -43.09 -27.46
C CYS A 220 4.04 -43.49 -27.03
N LEU A 221 3.68 -43.23 -25.77
CA LEU A 221 2.39 -43.64 -25.20
C LEU A 221 1.39 -42.49 -25.32
N SER A 222 0.17 -42.80 -25.77
CA SER A 222 -0.86 -41.77 -25.96
C SER A 222 -2.26 -42.35 -25.82
N GLY A 223 -3.28 -41.49 -25.75
CA GLY A 223 -4.67 -41.93 -25.77
C GLY A 223 -5.04 -42.83 -24.59
N PHE A 224 -4.59 -42.47 -23.39
CA PHE A 224 -4.93 -43.14 -22.14
C PHE A 224 -6.44 -43.01 -21.86
N ILE A 225 -7.09 -44.14 -21.62
CA ILE A 225 -8.50 -44.26 -21.27
C ILE A 225 -8.57 -45.20 -20.08
N PHE A 226 -8.91 -44.68 -18.92
CA PHE A 226 -9.09 -45.45 -17.70
C PHE A 226 -10.55 -45.34 -17.25
N SER A 227 -11.04 -46.36 -16.57
CA SER A 227 -12.42 -46.38 -16.08
C SER A 227 -12.49 -46.87 -14.65
N ASN A 228 -13.37 -46.28 -13.86
CA ASN A 228 -13.72 -46.79 -12.53
C ASN A 228 -14.70 -47.98 -12.61
N ILE A 229 -15.06 -48.55 -11.47
CA ILE A 229 -15.98 -49.69 -11.36
C ILE A 229 -17.39 -49.43 -11.94
N LEU A 230 -17.79 -48.16 -12.05
CA LEU A 230 -19.08 -47.74 -12.63
C LEU A 230 -18.98 -47.49 -14.15
N GLY A 231 -17.79 -47.65 -14.74
CA GLY A 231 -17.51 -47.37 -16.15
C GLY A 231 -17.39 -45.88 -16.48
N GLN A 232 -17.21 -45.03 -15.47
CA GLN A 232 -16.94 -43.61 -15.68
C GLN A 232 -15.45 -43.43 -16.02
N PRO A 233 -15.11 -42.51 -16.94
CA PRO A 233 -13.72 -42.23 -17.26
C PRO A 233 -12.99 -41.65 -16.05
N LEU A 234 -11.76 -42.10 -15.82
CA LEU A 234 -10.84 -41.54 -14.82
C LEU A 234 -9.91 -40.51 -15.49
N SER A 235 -9.57 -39.45 -14.75
CA SER A 235 -8.57 -38.46 -15.16
C SER A 235 -7.16 -39.04 -15.01
N VAL A 236 -6.36 -39.00 -16.07
CA VAL A 236 -5.03 -39.64 -16.13
C VAL A 236 -4.00 -38.69 -16.70
N SER A 237 -2.86 -38.58 -16.03
CA SER A 237 -1.73 -37.75 -16.48
C SER A 237 -0.39 -38.34 -16.03
N PHE A 238 0.67 -37.98 -16.72
CA PHE A 238 2.04 -38.07 -16.19
C PHE A 238 2.30 -36.90 -15.24
N PRO A 239 3.27 -37.04 -14.32
CA PRO A 239 3.70 -35.91 -13.52
C PRO A 239 4.31 -34.84 -14.43
N VAL A 240 4.02 -33.59 -14.11
CA VAL A 240 4.59 -32.44 -14.78
C VAL A 240 5.57 -31.78 -13.82
N ILE A 241 6.66 -31.29 -14.38
CA ILE A 241 7.61 -30.46 -13.64
C ILE A 241 6.93 -29.12 -13.40
N GLU A 242 6.54 -28.81 -12.17
CA GLU A 242 5.97 -27.49 -11.84
C GLU A 242 7.11 -26.51 -11.60
N VAL A 243 7.20 -25.50 -12.47
CA VAL A 243 8.07 -24.35 -12.28
C VAL A 243 7.19 -23.22 -11.75
N LEU A 244 7.32 -22.97 -10.45
CA LEU A 244 6.56 -21.95 -9.75
C LEU A 244 7.12 -20.56 -10.03
N GLY A 245 6.26 -19.62 -10.43
CA GLY A 245 6.62 -18.22 -10.64
C GLY A 245 5.44 -17.42 -11.16
N CYS A 246 5.65 -16.13 -11.44
CA CYS A 246 4.59 -15.34 -12.03
C CYS A 246 4.44 -15.67 -13.53
N THR A 247 3.25 -16.11 -13.94
CA THR A 247 2.97 -16.50 -15.33
C THR A 247 2.32 -15.40 -16.16
N ASP A 248 2.01 -14.25 -15.55
CA ASP A 248 1.40 -13.10 -16.23
C ASP A 248 2.48 -12.21 -16.87
N ASP A 249 2.45 -12.07 -18.20
CA ASP A 249 3.44 -11.32 -18.98
C ASP A 249 3.36 -9.79 -18.79
N THR A 250 2.32 -9.31 -18.10
CA THR A 250 2.14 -7.90 -17.73
C THR A 250 2.64 -7.57 -16.32
N ALA A 251 3.03 -8.58 -15.53
CA ALA A 251 3.59 -8.40 -14.21
C ALA A 251 5.10 -8.05 -14.26
N CYS A 252 5.58 -7.33 -13.25
CA CYS A 252 6.96 -6.88 -13.12
C CYS A 252 7.95 -7.97 -12.77
N ASN A 253 7.47 -9.06 -12.18
CA ASN A 253 8.25 -10.24 -11.84
C ASN A 253 7.85 -11.46 -12.69
N PHE A 254 7.36 -11.22 -13.91
CA PHE A 254 7.08 -12.29 -14.88
C PHE A 254 8.29 -13.21 -15.05
N ASP A 255 8.06 -14.51 -14.94
CA ASP A 255 9.07 -15.55 -15.13
C ASP A 255 8.69 -16.41 -16.34
N GLU A 256 9.49 -16.32 -17.40
CA GLU A 256 9.28 -17.09 -18.63
C GLU A 256 9.46 -18.61 -18.47
N SER A 257 10.13 -19.03 -17.39
CA SER A 257 10.32 -20.44 -17.07
C SER A 257 9.17 -21.01 -16.26
N ALA A 258 8.35 -20.17 -15.62
CA ALA A 258 7.22 -20.58 -14.82
C ALA A 258 6.09 -21.15 -15.68
N ASN A 259 5.55 -22.29 -15.27
CA ASN A 259 4.37 -22.91 -15.88
C ASN A 259 3.17 -23.00 -14.93
N THR A 260 3.38 -22.68 -13.66
CA THR A 260 2.35 -22.65 -12.61
C THR A 260 2.47 -21.35 -11.83
N ASP A 261 1.37 -20.58 -11.79
CA ASP A 261 1.30 -19.34 -11.02
C ASP A 261 1.34 -19.63 -9.52
N ASN A 262 2.31 -19.04 -8.82
CA ASN A 262 2.45 -19.15 -7.38
C ASN A 262 1.78 -18.00 -6.61
N GLY A 263 1.07 -17.11 -7.32
CA GLY A 263 0.39 -15.96 -6.73
C GLY A 263 1.33 -14.85 -6.26
N THR A 264 2.59 -14.86 -6.69
CA THR A 264 3.58 -13.83 -6.34
C THR A 264 3.63 -12.69 -7.35
N CYS A 265 2.79 -12.68 -8.40
CA CYS A 265 2.79 -11.62 -9.42
C CYS A 265 2.68 -10.21 -8.83
N GLU A 266 3.69 -9.38 -9.09
CA GLU A 266 3.77 -7.98 -8.73
C GLU A 266 3.46 -7.12 -9.94
N TYR A 267 2.56 -6.14 -9.80
CA TYR A 267 2.18 -5.24 -10.87
C TYR A 267 2.67 -3.83 -10.57
N PRO A 268 2.96 -3.03 -11.60
CA PRO A 268 3.40 -1.67 -11.37
C PRO A 268 2.27 -0.85 -10.74
N GLU A 269 2.65 0.17 -9.96
CA GLU A 269 1.68 1.13 -9.45
C GLU A 269 1.00 1.89 -10.59
N GLU A 270 -0.20 2.42 -10.34
CA GLU A 270 -0.93 3.20 -11.34
C GLU A 270 -0.08 4.38 -11.83
N ASN A 271 0.07 4.53 -13.14
CA ASN A 271 0.92 5.54 -13.82
C ASN A 271 2.43 5.30 -13.72
N PHE A 272 2.88 4.15 -13.21
CA PHE A 272 4.28 3.75 -13.22
C PHE A 272 4.50 2.52 -14.09
N ASP A 273 5.75 2.32 -14.53
CA ASP A 273 6.23 1.05 -15.07
C ASP A 273 6.92 0.22 -13.97
N CYS A 274 7.37 -0.97 -14.33
CA CYS A 274 8.02 -1.91 -13.41
C CYS A 274 9.39 -1.47 -12.91
N ASP A 275 10.02 -0.49 -13.56
CA ASP A 275 11.26 0.13 -13.12
C ASP A 275 10.99 1.34 -12.20
N GLY A 276 9.72 1.64 -11.93
CA GLY A 276 9.28 2.80 -11.15
C GLY A 276 9.37 4.12 -11.92
N ASN A 277 9.44 4.10 -13.25
CA ASN A 277 9.38 5.31 -14.06
C ASN A 277 7.92 5.73 -14.28
N CYS A 278 7.69 7.03 -14.29
CA CYS A 278 6.38 7.59 -14.61
C CYS A 278 6.03 7.35 -16.09
N THR A 279 4.89 6.71 -16.35
CA THR A 279 4.33 6.50 -17.69
C THR A 279 3.28 7.54 -18.07
N ALA A 280 2.82 8.34 -17.10
CA ALA A 280 1.93 9.47 -17.32
C ALA A 280 2.71 10.79 -17.44
N ASP A 281 1.98 11.88 -17.70
CA ASP A 281 2.58 13.22 -17.66
C ASP A 281 2.94 13.59 -16.20
N LEU A 282 4.08 14.26 -16.04
CA LEU A 282 4.47 14.86 -14.76
C LEU A 282 3.73 16.20 -14.59
N ASP A 283 3.33 16.51 -13.38
CA ASP A 283 2.86 17.84 -13.01
C ASP A 283 4.02 18.85 -12.91
N CYS A 284 3.70 20.12 -12.65
CA CYS A 284 4.73 21.16 -12.54
C CYS A 284 5.64 21.03 -11.29
N ASN A 285 5.29 20.17 -10.33
CA ASN A 285 6.12 19.81 -9.18
C ASN A 285 6.98 18.56 -9.45
N GLY A 286 6.87 17.97 -10.64
CA GLY A 286 7.56 16.75 -11.03
C GLY A 286 6.94 15.48 -10.44
N VAL A 287 5.70 15.54 -9.98
CA VAL A 287 4.94 14.37 -9.48
C VAL A 287 4.23 13.68 -10.64
N CYS A 288 4.35 12.35 -10.69
CA CYS A 288 3.71 11.53 -11.72
C CYS A 288 2.19 11.58 -11.63
N ALA A 289 1.54 11.90 -12.75
CA ALA A 289 0.08 12.09 -12.82
C ALA A 289 -0.46 13.03 -11.72
N GLY A 290 0.35 14.01 -11.29
CA GLY A 290 -0.08 15.00 -10.32
C GLY A 290 -1.05 16.02 -10.93
N ASP A 291 -1.82 16.67 -10.06
CA ASP A 291 -2.80 17.67 -10.45
C ASP A 291 -2.27 19.12 -10.36
N ALA A 292 -0.98 19.30 -10.04
CA ALA A 292 -0.41 20.61 -9.88
C ALA A 292 -0.30 21.35 -11.23
N ILE A 293 -0.80 22.58 -11.27
CA ILE A 293 -0.85 23.41 -12.47
C ILE A 293 -0.04 24.68 -12.20
N GLU A 294 0.70 25.16 -13.22
CA GLU A 294 1.36 26.45 -13.17
C GLU A 294 0.33 27.58 -13.21
N ASP A 295 0.51 28.58 -12.36
CA ASP A 295 -0.24 29.82 -12.42
C ASP A 295 0.21 30.71 -13.60
N GLU A 296 -0.40 31.89 -13.75
CA GLU A 296 -0.03 32.88 -14.78
C GLU A 296 1.41 33.42 -14.63
N CYS A 297 2.07 33.13 -13.51
CA CYS A 297 3.46 33.48 -13.21
C CYS A 297 4.44 32.33 -13.44
N GLY A 298 3.98 31.17 -13.89
CA GLY A 298 4.81 29.98 -14.09
C GLY A 298 5.24 29.32 -12.77
N ILE A 299 4.54 29.60 -11.68
CA ILE A 299 4.77 28.99 -10.36
C ILE A 299 3.77 27.85 -10.18
N CYS A 300 4.28 26.68 -9.85
CA CYS A 300 3.45 25.50 -9.61
C CYS A 300 2.59 25.65 -8.35
N GLU A 301 1.28 25.42 -8.46
CA GLU A 301 0.28 25.70 -7.42
C GLU A 301 0.35 27.13 -6.85
N GLY A 302 0.82 28.09 -7.66
CA GLY A 302 0.86 29.48 -7.25
C GLY A 302 -0.53 30.10 -7.19
N ASP A 303 -0.69 31.12 -6.34
CA ASP A 303 -1.93 31.91 -6.24
C ASP A 303 -2.09 32.89 -7.42
N GLY A 304 -1.13 32.95 -8.35
CA GLY A 304 -1.04 33.98 -9.37
C GLY A 304 -0.58 35.33 -8.81
N PRO A 305 -0.49 36.36 -9.65
CA PRO A 305 -0.19 37.71 -9.18
C PRO A 305 -1.41 38.30 -8.45
N GLU A 306 -1.15 39.12 -7.43
CA GLU A 306 -2.22 39.88 -6.77
C GLU A 306 -2.98 40.76 -7.79
N GLU A 307 -4.26 41.07 -7.53
CA GLU A 307 -5.04 41.92 -8.44
C GLU A 307 -4.31 43.23 -8.73
N ASN A 308 -4.22 43.56 -10.03
CA ASN A 308 -3.53 44.74 -10.57
C ASN A 308 -2.00 44.72 -10.51
N PHE A 309 -1.39 43.63 -10.08
CA PHE A 309 0.06 43.45 -10.14
C PHE A 309 0.43 42.46 -11.25
N ASP A 310 1.67 42.57 -11.75
CA ASP A 310 2.31 41.48 -12.48
C ASP A 310 3.06 40.55 -11.52
N CYS A 311 3.65 39.50 -12.08
CA CYS A 311 4.38 38.47 -11.33
C CYS A 311 5.66 38.96 -10.65
N ASP A 312 6.18 40.12 -11.05
CA ASP A 312 7.33 40.77 -10.41
C ASP A 312 6.89 41.77 -9.32
N GLY A 313 5.57 41.89 -9.08
CA GLY A 313 4.99 42.83 -8.12
C GLY A 313 4.90 44.27 -8.63
N ASN A 314 4.97 44.49 -9.95
CA ASN A 314 4.78 45.81 -10.52
C ASN A 314 3.29 46.11 -10.73
N CYS A 315 2.89 47.34 -10.41
CA CYS A 315 1.52 47.79 -10.65
C CYS A 315 1.23 47.94 -12.15
N LEU A 316 0.22 47.22 -12.65
CA LEU A 316 -0.23 47.25 -14.04
C LEU A 316 -1.27 48.35 -14.32
N VAL A 317 -1.83 48.95 -13.28
CA VAL A 317 -2.79 50.05 -13.34
C VAL A 317 -2.19 51.35 -12.82
N GLY A 318 -2.97 52.43 -12.83
CA GLY A 318 -2.54 53.68 -12.20
C GLY A 318 -2.43 53.52 -10.68
N THR A 319 -1.38 54.08 -10.11
CA THR A 319 -1.24 54.27 -8.67
C THR A 319 -1.96 55.55 -8.27
N ASP A 320 -2.62 55.55 -7.12
CA ASP A 320 -3.23 56.76 -6.57
C ASP A 320 -2.20 57.70 -5.93
N CYS A 321 -2.66 58.85 -5.42
CA CYS A 321 -1.75 59.83 -4.82
C CYS A 321 -1.13 59.39 -3.47
N ASN A 322 -1.65 58.32 -2.85
CA ASN A 322 -1.09 57.72 -1.64
C ASN A 322 -0.05 56.63 -1.95
N GLY A 323 0.14 56.29 -3.22
CA GLY A 323 1.05 55.23 -3.64
C GLY A 323 0.38 53.84 -3.67
N GLU A 324 -0.94 53.76 -3.55
CA GLU A 324 -1.67 52.49 -3.61
C GLU A 324 -2.02 52.13 -5.07
N CYS A 325 -1.63 50.92 -5.50
CA CYS A 325 -1.91 50.42 -6.84
C CYS A 325 -3.42 50.19 -7.02
N GLY A 326 -4.03 50.85 -8.01
CA GLY A 326 -5.49 50.77 -8.22
C GLY A 326 -6.31 51.49 -7.15
N GLY A 327 -5.66 52.29 -6.29
CA GLY A 327 -6.32 53.09 -5.28
C GLY A 327 -7.20 54.20 -5.87
N SER A 328 -8.10 54.73 -5.04
CA SER A 328 -9.05 55.78 -5.44
C SER A 328 -8.70 57.15 -4.87
N ALA A 329 -7.57 57.30 -4.17
CA ALA A 329 -7.21 58.55 -3.55
C ALA A 329 -6.88 59.60 -4.62
N LEU A 330 -7.48 60.78 -4.49
CA LEU A 330 -7.28 61.90 -5.40
C LEU A 330 -6.62 63.05 -4.65
N GLU A 331 -5.77 63.79 -5.35
CA GLU A 331 -5.25 65.06 -4.83
C GLU A 331 -6.38 66.09 -4.76
N ASP A 332 -6.41 66.86 -3.67
CA ASP A 332 -7.24 68.05 -3.56
C ASP A 332 -6.66 69.22 -4.39
N GLU A 333 -7.34 70.37 -4.40
CA GLU A 333 -6.86 71.57 -5.11
C GLU A 333 -5.52 72.12 -4.56
N CYS A 334 -5.07 71.62 -3.41
CA CYS A 334 -3.79 71.97 -2.78
C CYS A 334 -2.66 70.99 -3.14
N GLY A 335 -2.94 69.94 -3.91
CA GLY A 335 -1.97 68.88 -4.24
C GLY A 335 -1.72 67.92 -3.08
N ILE A 336 -2.63 67.83 -2.10
CA ILE A 336 -2.55 66.88 -0.98
C ILE A 336 -3.52 65.73 -1.24
N CYS A 337 -3.03 64.51 -1.13
CA CYS A 337 -3.84 63.31 -1.29
C CYS A 337 -4.93 63.21 -0.20
N GLU A 338 -6.18 63.03 -0.62
CA GLU A 338 -7.38 63.06 0.26
C GLU A 338 -7.49 64.31 1.16
N GLY A 339 -6.88 65.42 0.73
CA GLY A 339 -6.95 66.67 1.48
C GLY A 339 -8.36 67.28 1.49
N ASP A 340 -8.65 68.08 2.51
CA ASP A 340 -9.92 68.79 2.66
C ASP A 340 -9.86 70.24 2.13
N GLY A 341 -8.80 70.61 1.40
CA GLY A 341 -8.60 71.96 0.85
C GLY A 341 -8.25 73.04 1.88
N SER A 342 -8.06 72.69 3.15
CA SER A 342 -7.77 73.66 4.22
C SER A 342 -6.33 74.17 4.22
N SER A 343 -5.40 73.40 3.67
CA SER A 343 -3.96 73.66 3.70
C SER A 343 -3.49 74.77 2.75
N CYS A 344 -4.24 75.03 1.67
CA CYS A 344 -4.00 76.10 0.71
C CYS A 344 -5.11 77.14 0.65
N SER A 345 -6.06 77.08 1.60
CA SER A 345 -6.92 78.22 1.87
C SER A 345 -6.03 79.35 2.42
N ASN A 346 -5.70 80.30 1.56
CA ASN A 346 -5.10 81.57 1.96
C ASN A 346 -6.09 82.29 2.87
N ASP A 347 -5.99 82.00 4.16
CA ASP A 347 -6.62 82.74 5.25
C ASP A 347 -5.99 84.14 5.33
N SER A 348 -6.38 84.99 4.39
CA SER A 348 -6.33 86.43 4.57
C SER A 348 -7.49 86.86 5.48
N GLY A 349 -7.51 86.36 6.73
CA GLY A 349 -8.18 86.92 7.92
C GLY A 349 -9.64 87.38 7.82
N CYS A 350 -10.36 87.00 6.77
CA CYS A 350 -11.68 87.49 6.43
C CYS A 350 -12.58 86.31 6.13
N SER A 351 -13.23 85.81 7.18
CA SER A 351 -14.30 84.82 7.01
C SER A 351 -15.43 85.45 6.18
N ALA A 352 -16.04 84.63 5.32
CA ALA A 352 -17.14 85.01 4.42
C ALA A 352 -18.40 85.56 5.14
N ASP A 353 -18.44 85.45 6.47
CA ASP A 353 -19.52 85.93 7.33
C ASP A 353 -19.22 87.29 8.02
N THR A 354 -18.13 87.96 7.65
CA THR A 354 -17.70 89.22 8.28
C THR A 354 -17.94 90.40 7.34
N ASP A 355 -18.79 91.35 7.75
CA ASP A 355 -19.13 92.52 6.92
C ASP A 355 -17.98 93.53 6.80
N VAL A 356 -17.11 93.62 7.82
CA VAL A 356 -15.95 94.52 7.86
C VAL A 356 -14.71 93.74 8.27
N CYS A 357 -13.71 93.77 7.41
CA CYS A 357 -12.40 93.20 7.61
C CYS A 357 -11.37 94.28 7.88
N LEU A 358 -10.47 94.06 8.83
CA LEU A 358 -9.44 95.02 9.21
C LEU A 358 -8.05 94.41 9.04
N SER A 359 -7.12 95.18 8.48
CA SER A 359 -5.70 94.82 8.43
C SER A 359 -4.84 96.00 8.86
N LEU A 360 -3.68 95.73 9.44
CA LEU A 360 -2.76 96.76 9.94
C LEU A 360 -1.48 96.74 9.12
N ASP A 361 -1.16 97.86 8.46
CA ASP A 361 0.10 98.03 7.72
C ASP A 361 0.76 99.36 8.08
N GLY A 362 1.91 99.28 8.75
CA GLY A 362 2.78 100.44 8.99
C GLY A 362 2.14 101.62 9.74
N GLY A 363 1.12 101.36 10.55
CA GLY A 363 0.35 102.39 11.29
C GLY A 363 -0.97 102.79 10.63
N ASN A 364 -1.30 102.26 9.46
CA ASN A 364 -2.61 102.40 8.82
C ASN A 364 -3.51 101.23 9.21
N LEU A 365 -4.68 101.52 9.76
CA LEU A 365 -5.75 100.55 9.93
C LEU A 365 -6.57 100.53 8.64
N ASN A 366 -6.26 99.58 7.78
CA ASN A 366 -6.95 99.37 6.51
C ASN A 366 -8.21 98.56 6.75
N TYR A 367 -9.20 98.75 5.88
CA TYR A 367 -10.45 98.01 5.94
C TYR A 367 -10.87 97.51 4.55
N SER A 368 -11.64 96.43 4.54
CA SER A 368 -12.45 95.98 3.40
C SER A 368 -13.85 95.71 3.94
N SER A 369 -14.87 96.34 3.35
CA SER A 369 -16.23 96.21 3.84
C SER A 369 -17.17 95.78 2.73
N THR A 370 -18.16 94.94 3.04
CA THR A 370 -19.28 94.64 2.15
C THR A 370 -20.47 95.57 2.39
N SER A 371 -20.44 96.35 3.48
CA SER A 371 -21.52 97.25 3.91
C SER A 371 -21.00 98.65 4.27
N ASP A 372 -21.83 99.68 4.12
CA ASP A 372 -21.47 101.04 4.50
C ASP A 372 -21.19 101.15 6.01
N ILE A 373 -20.04 101.74 6.37
CA ILE A 373 -19.64 101.92 7.77
C ILE A 373 -20.19 103.27 8.26
N ALA A 374 -21.14 103.24 9.19
CA ALA A 374 -21.75 104.45 9.78
C ALA A 374 -21.01 105.00 11.01
N GLY A 375 -20.05 104.23 11.54
CA GLY A 375 -19.28 104.55 12.74
C GLY A 375 -18.46 103.35 13.16
N PHE A 376 -17.35 103.57 13.86
CA PHE A 376 -16.59 102.48 14.45
C PHE A 376 -16.00 102.89 15.81
N GLN A 377 -15.82 101.88 16.66
CA GLN A 377 -15.13 102.01 17.94
C GLN A 377 -14.26 100.77 18.13
N PHE A 378 -13.02 100.95 18.56
CA PHE A 378 -12.19 99.85 19.04
C PHE A 378 -11.33 100.29 20.24
N SER A 379 -10.97 99.32 21.06
CA SER A 379 -10.11 99.51 22.22
C SER A 379 -8.65 99.23 21.85
N HIS A 380 -7.72 99.87 22.55
CA HIS A 380 -6.30 99.59 22.42
C HIS A 380 -5.60 99.71 23.78
N ASP A 381 -4.49 99.01 23.96
CA ASP A 381 -3.74 98.97 25.23
C ASP A 381 -2.58 99.97 25.24
N GLY A 382 -2.86 101.23 24.87
CA GLY A 382 -1.86 102.30 24.82
C GLY A 382 -0.95 102.33 23.59
N CYS A 383 -1.21 101.53 22.55
CA CYS A 383 -0.43 101.55 21.29
C CYS A 383 -0.83 102.67 20.31
N VAL A 384 -1.86 103.47 20.61
CA VAL A 384 -2.33 104.57 19.75
C VAL A 384 -2.21 105.89 20.51
N ASP A 385 -1.30 106.76 20.05
CA ASP A 385 -1.09 108.11 20.62
C ASP A 385 -1.97 109.19 19.94
N GLY A 386 -2.62 108.83 18.83
CA GLY A 386 -3.55 109.68 18.09
C GLY A 386 -4.09 108.95 16.86
N ALA A 387 -5.33 109.25 16.47
CA ALA A 387 -5.96 108.71 15.26
C ALA A 387 -6.57 109.87 14.46
N ALA A 388 -6.22 109.97 13.18
CA ALA A 388 -6.73 110.99 12.26
C ALA A 388 -6.55 110.55 10.81
N GLY A 389 -7.30 111.17 9.88
CA GLY A 389 -7.13 110.97 8.45
C GLY A 389 -7.95 109.80 7.88
N GLY A 390 -7.50 109.30 6.72
CA GLY A 390 -8.14 108.21 5.98
C GLY A 390 -9.55 108.52 5.46
N ASP A 391 -10.22 107.46 5.00
CA ASP A 391 -11.58 107.55 4.43
C ASP A 391 -12.61 107.98 5.47
N ALA A 392 -12.38 107.72 6.76
CA ALA A 392 -13.22 108.22 7.84
C ALA A 392 -13.26 109.77 7.84
N THR A 393 -12.10 110.43 7.84
CA THR A 393 -12.05 111.91 7.83
C THR A 393 -12.53 112.47 6.49
N ALA A 394 -12.19 111.81 5.38
CA ALA A 394 -12.61 112.22 4.03
C ALA A 394 -14.14 112.19 3.86
N ASN A 395 -14.82 111.23 4.48
CA ASN A 395 -16.28 111.11 4.47
C ASN A 395 -16.98 111.85 5.64
N GLY A 396 -16.26 112.74 6.33
CA GLY A 396 -16.84 113.66 7.31
C GLY A 396 -17.03 113.06 8.70
N PHE A 397 -16.30 112.01 9.06
CA PHE A 397 -16.31 111.47 10.42
C PHE A 397 -15.41 112.32 11.31
N THR A 398 -15.87 112.55 12.54
CA THR A 398 -15.00 113.07 13.60
C THR A 398 -14.32 111.87 14.26
N VAL A 399 -13.00 111.79 14.14
CA VAL A 399 -12.18 110.76 14.77
C VAL A 399 -11.58 111.33 16.06
N SER A 400 -11.70 110.58 17.16
CA SER A 400 -11.13 110.93 18.46
C SER A 400 -10.43 109.71 19.06
N ALA A 401 -9.21 109.91 19.54
CA ALA A 401 -8.46 108.90 20.28
C ALA A 401 -8.31 109.35 21.74
N SER A 402 -8.53 108.41 22.66
CA SER A 402 -8.24 108.51 24.09
C SER A 402 -7.18 107.49 24.45
N GLY A 403 -6.67 107.48 25.70
CA GLY A 403 -5.61 106.54 26.09
C GLY A 403 -5.93 105.05 25.95
N THR A 404 -7.20 104.67 25.74
CA THR A 404 -7.62 103.26 25.63
C THR A 404 -8.61 102.98 24.50
N THR A 405 -9.06 103.99 23.75
CA THR A 405 -10.18 103.83 22.82
C THR A 405 -10.08 104.83 21.68
N VAL A 406 -10.29 104.34 20.46
CA VAL A 406 -10.52 105.15 19.26
C VAL A 406 -11.99 105.06 18.90
N LEU A 407 -12.59 106.22 18.64
CA LEU A 407 -13.99 106.36 18.24
C LEU A 407 -14.08 107.27 17.01
N ALA A 408 -14.83 106.85 16.01
CA ALA A 408 -15.13 107.65 14.83
C ALA A 408 -16.61 107.58 14.46
N PHE A 409 -17.24 108.74 14.26
CA PHE A 409 -18.65 108.84 13.90
C PHE A 409 -18.95 110.15 13.16
N SER A 410 -20.06 110.18 12.43
CA SER A 410 -20.56 111.38 11.74
C SER A 410 -21.73 112.03 12.49
N PHE A 411 -21.69 113.34 12.70
CA PHE A 411 -22.83 114.13 13.23
C PHE A 411 -23.88 114.45 12.17
N THR A 412 -23.56 114.24 10.88
CA THR A 412 -24.42 114.57 9.74
C THR A 412 -25.10 113.34 9.13
N GLY A 413 -24.84 112.15 9.67
CA GLY A 413 -25.34 110.87 9.13
C GLY A 413 -24.59 110.39 7.89
N SER A 414 -23.38 110.88 7.65
CA SER A 414 -22.52 110.38 6.56
C SER A 414 -21.99 108.99 6.90
N VAL A 415 -21.70 108.20 5.87
CA VAL A 415 -21.10 106.85 5.98
C VAL A 415 -19.78 106.80 5.21
N VAL A 416 -18.89 105.90 5.60
CA VAL A 416 -17.78 105.47 4.73
C VAL A 416 -18.34 104.35 3.84
N PRO A 417 -18.39 104.53 2.51
CA PRO A 417 -18.99 103.55 1.62
C PRO A 417 -18.19 102.25 1.57
N SER A 418 -18.88 101.13 1.29
CA SER A 418 -18.24 99.84 1.06
C SER A 418 -17.27 99.81 -0.12
#